data_AF-A0A7X8VP31-F1
#
_entry.id   AF-A0A7X8VP31-F1
#
_cell.length_a   1.000
_cell.length_b   1.000
_cell.length_c   1.000
_cell.angle_alpha   90.00
_cell.angle_beta   90.00
_cell.angle_gamma   90.00
#
_symmetry.space_group_name_H-M   'P 1'
#
loop_
_entity.id
_entity.type
_entity.pdbx_description
1 polymer ?
#
loop_
_entity_poly.entity_id
_entity_poly.type
_entity_poly.pdbx_seq_one_letter_code
_entity_poly.pdbx_strand_id
1 'polypeptide(L)'
;MCTMAAYVGEQKAAPLLLRMLEAQEGFDSGHYSGIATMHEGKIYLAKVCGDCQRLRRHTEAENLPGNVGIAHSRTPGIALDSWSQPFLAADQKVVYCAN
;
A
#
# COMPACT_ATOMS: atom_id res chain seq x y z
N MET A 1 -8.88 -8.62 9.68
CA MET A 1 -7.65 -8.29 10.45
C MET A 1 -6.79 -7.27 9.67
N CYS A 2 -5.94 -6.48 10.32
CA CYS A 2 -4.94 -5.66 9.61
C CYS A 2 -3.75 -6.51 9.14
N THR A 3 -3.22 -6.24 7.95
CA THR A 3 -2.10 -6.94 7.32
C THR A 3 -1.10 -5.93 6.77
N MET A 4 0.18 -6.30 6.74
CA MET A 4 1.27 -5.40 6.32
C MET A 4 2.31 -6.18 5.51
N ALA A 5 2.96 -5.50 4.57
CA ALA A 5 4.16 -6.00 3.91
C ALA A 5 5.18 -4.86 3.76
N ALA A 6 6.45 -5.22 3.69
CA ALA A 6 7.54 -4.30 3.40
C ALA A 6 8.58 -4.98 2.51
N TYR A 7 9.25 -4.20 1.68
CA TYR A 7 10.31 -4.68 0.81
C TYR A 7 11.44 -3.67 0.70
N VAL A 8 12.68 -4.17 0.76
CA VAL A 8 13.92 -3.45 0.48
C VAL A 8 14.80 -4.43 -0.30
N GLY A 9 15.17 -4.10 -1.54
CA GLY A 9 16.00 -4.99 -2.34
C GLY A 9 16.32 -4.44 -3.72
N GLU A 10 16.62 -5.31 -4.67
CA GLU A 10 17.05 -4.92 -6.02
C GLU A 10 15.89 -4.88 -7.04
N GLN A 11 14.77 -5.53 -6.73
CA GLN A 11 13.62 -5.64 -7.63
C GLN A 11 12.66 -4.46 -7.44
N LYS A 12 11.74 -4.26 -8.39
CA LYS A 12 10.66 -3.27 -8.23
C LYS A 12 9.78 -3.65 -7.03
N ALA A 13 9.61 -2.73 -6.09
CA ALA A 13 8.87 -2.98 -4.85
C ALA A 13 7.37 -3.17 -5.10
N ALA A 14 6.78 -2.33 -5.95
CA ALA A 14 5.34 -2.30 -6.22
C ALA A 14 4.70 -3.68 -6.51
N PRO A 15 5.13 -4.46 -7.52
CA PRO A 15 4.52 -5.75 -7.83
C PRO A 15 4.71 -6.79 -6.71
N LEU A 16 5.84 -6.73 -5.98
CA LEU A 16 6.09 -7.63 -4.85
C LEU A 16 5.18 -7.31 -3.66
N LEU A 17 5.02 -6.02 -3.35
CA LEU A 17 4.13 -5.53 -2.29
C LEU A 17 2.69 -5.92 -2.55
N LEU A 18 2.20 -5.74 -3.79
CA LEU A 18 0.84 -6.13 -4.18
C LEU A 18 0.65 -7.65 -4.04
N ARG A 19 1.62 -8.46 -4.49
CA ARG A 19 1.55 -9.92 -4.33
C ARG A 19 1.52 -10.35 -2.87
N MET A 20 2.34 -9.72 -2.02
CA MET A 20 2.35 -10.00 -0.58
C MET A 20 1.06 -9.58 0.11
N LEU A 21 0.46 -8.47 -0.30
CA LEU A 21 -0.80 -7.99 0.26
C LEU A 21 -1.98 -8.88 -0.17
N GLU A 22 -2.05 -9.25 -1.45
CA GLU A 22 -3.05 -10.15 -2.02
C GLU A 22 -3.02 -11.55 -1.35
N ALA A 23 -1.83 -12.08 -1.07
CA ALA A 23 -1.68 -13.35 -0.36
C ALA A 23 -2.23 -13.32 1.08
N GLN A 24 -2.47 -12.14 1.65
CA GLN A 24 -2.96 -11.95 3.02
C GLN A 24 -4.45 -11.54 3.08
N GLU A 25 -5.13 -11.33 1.95
CA GLU A 25 -6.54 -10.88 1.93
C GLU A 25 -7.49 -11.87 2.61
N GLY A 26 -7.18 -13.17 2.55
CA GLY A 26 -7.94 -14.23 3.23
C GLY A 26 -8.00 -14.14 4.76
N PHE A 27 -7.22 -13.25 5.39
CA PHE A 27 -7.25 -12.99 6.83
C PHE A 27 -8.22 -11.86 7.22
N ASP A 28 -9.36 -11.74 6.52
CA ASP A 28 -10.35 -10.68 6.73
C ASP A 28 -9.73 -9.26 6.56
N SER A 29 -8.74 -9.17 5.65
CA SER A 29 -8.23 -7.90 5.16
C SER A 29 -8.81 -7.62 3.76
N GLY A 30 -8.33 -6.60 3.04
CA GLY A 30 -8.84 -6.27 1.70
C GLY A 30 -10.04 -5.33 1.68
N HIS A 31 -10.32 -4.62 2.78
CA HIS A 31 -11.38 -3.60 2.80
C HIS A 31 -10.86 -2.19 2.52
N TYR A 32 -9.59 -1.96 2.80
CA TYR A 32 -8.83 -0.73 2.54
C TYR A 32 -7.41 -1.18 2.26
N SER A 33 -6.90 -0.92 1.07
CA SER A 33 -5.59 -1.41 0.64
C SER A 33 -4.79 -0.28 0.06
N GLY A 34 -3.49 -0.28 0.34
CA GLY A 34 -2.59 0.70 -0.23
C GLY A 34 -1.13 0.29 -0.13
N ILE A 35 -0.33 0.93 -0.95
CA ILE A 35 1.12 0.76 -1.01
C ILE A 35 1.80 2.12 -1.13
N ALA A 36 3.03 2.19 -0.63
CA ALA A 36 3.94 3.29 -0.87
C ALA A 36 5.31 2.76 -1.31
N THR A 37 5.93 3.43 -2.27
CA THR A 37 7.31 3.15 -2.69
C THR A 37 8.15 4.42 -2.64
N MET A 38 9.47 4.26 -2.56
CA MET A 38 10.42 5.37 -2.59
C MET A 38 11.34 5.24 -3.80
N HIS A 39 11.48 6.33 -4.55
CA HIS A 39 12.38 6.41 -5.70
C HIS A 39 12.93 7.83 -5.84
N GLU A 40 14.25 7.95 -6.01
CA GLU A 40 14.95 9.24 -6.19
C GLU A 40 14.56 10.31 -5.15
N GLY A 41 14.46 9.91 -3.88
CA GLY A 41 14.12 10.79 -2.77
C GLY A 41 12.64 11.23 -2.72
N LYS A 42 11.77 10.66 -3.56
CA LYS A 42 10.33 10.93 -3.58
C LYS A 42 9.54 9.71 -3.12
N ILE A 43 8.44 9.97 -2.40
CA ILE A 43 7.47 8.96 -2.00
C ILE A 43 6.33 8.93 -3.01
N TYR A 44 5.99 7.74 -3.48
CA TYR A 44 4.87 7.47 -4.36
C TYR A 44 3.85 6.65 -3.60
N LEU A 45 2.56 7.01 -3.69
CA LEU A 45 1.49 6.41 -2.89
C LEU A 45 0.32 6.05 -3.79
N ALA A 46 -0.24 4.85 -3.59
CA ALA A 46 -1.49 4.43 -4.19
C ALA A 46 -2.33 3.73 -3.14
N LYS A 47 -3.60 4.11 -2.99
CA LYS A 47 -4.48 3.55 -1.97
C LYS A 47 -5.96 3.69 -2.35
N VAL A 48 -6.77 2.74 -1.89
CA VAL A 48 -8.22 2.68 -2.13
C VAL A 48 -8.95 2.13 -0.91
N CYS A 49 -10.20 2.54 -0.72
CA CYS A 49 -11.19 1.77 0.02
C CYS A 49 -11.59 0.57 -0.84
N GLY A 50 -11.00 -0.58 -0.56
CA GLY A 50 -11.25 -1.87 -1.20
C GLY A 50 -10.00 -2.75 -1.21
N ASP A 51 -10.10 -3.84 -1.97
CA ASP A 51 -9.08 -4.88 -2.08
C ASP A 51 -7.94 -4.51 -3.04
N CYS A 52 -6.95 -5.40 -3.13
CA CYS A 52 -5.83 -5.35 -4.07
C CYS A 52 -6.32 -5.27 -5.52
N GLN A 53 -7.41 -5.96 -5.87
CA GLN A 53 -7.94 -5.93 -7.23
C GLN A 53 -8.45 -4.52 -7.58
N ARG A 54 -9.17 -3.87 -6.67
CA ARG A 54 -9.61 -2.48 -6.81
C ARG A 54 -8.42 -1.54 -6.86
N LEU A 55 -7.41 -1.75 -6.02
CA LEU A 55 -6.19 -0.95 -6.01
C LEU A 55 -5.50 -0.97 -7.39
N ARG A 56 -5.35 -2.16 -8.00
CA ARG A 56 -4.80 -2.33 -9.36
C ARG A 56 -5.68 -1.70 -10.44
N ARG A 57 -7.00 -1.77 -10.32
CA ARG A 57 -7.93 -1.25 -11.34
C ARG A 57 -8.03 0.28 -11.35
N HIS A 58 -7.92 0.92 -10.19
CA HIS A 58 -8.24 2.33 -10.02
C HIS A 58 -7.02 3.22 -9.79
N THR A 59 -5.82 2.65 -9.74
CA THR A 59 -4.57 3.38 -9.51
C THR A 59 -3.42 2.80 -10.33
N GLU A 60 -2.31 3.52 -10.39
CA GLU A 60 -1.06 3.07 -10.98
C GLU A 60 -0.19 2.26 -9.99
N ALA A 61 -0.80 1.58 -9.02
CA ALA A 61 -0.08 0.86 -7.96
C ALA A 61 0.99 -0.11 -8.50
N GLU A 62 0.70 -0.83 -9.59
CA GLU A 62 1.67 -1.76 -10.20
C GLU A 62 2.95 -1.07 -10.68
N ASN A 63 2.80 0.19 -11.09
CA ASN A 63 3.79 0.96 -11.82
C ASN A 63 4.56 1.94 -10.92
N LEU A 64 4.29 1.96 -9.61
CA LEU A 64 5.02 2.86 -8.71
C LEU A 64 6.52 2.55 -8.77
N PRO A 65 7.37 3.57 -8.96
CA PRO A 65 8.80 3.36 -9.14
C PRO A 65 9.50 3.00 -7.82
N GLY A 66 10.71 2.46 -7.92
CA GLY A 66 11.56 2.19 -6.76
C GLY A 66 11.57 0.73 -6.31
N ASN A 67 12.50 0.45 -5.40
CA ASN A 67 12.86 -0.87 -4.89
C ASN A 67 12.74 -0.97 -3.36
N VAL A 68 12.20 0.07 -2.74
CA VAL A 68 11.88 0.15 -1.32
C VAL A 68 10.42 0.54 -1.18
N GLY A 69 9.69 -0.11 -0.29
CA GLY A 69 8.30 0.27 -0.02
C GLY A 69 7.61 -0.54 1.06
N ILE A 70 6.40 -0.11 1.39
CA ILE A 70 5.52 -0.70 2.39
C ILE A 70 4.09 -0.80 1.84
N ALA A 71 3.32 -1.75 2.36
CA ALA A 71 1.94 -1.99 2.01
C ALA A 71 1.12 -2.28 3.25
N HIS A 72 -0.17 -1.95 3.21
CA HIS A 72 -1.10 -2.22 4.29
C HIS A 72 -2.47 -2.55 3.77
N SER A 73 -3.16 -3.43 4.49
CA SER A 73 -4.58 -3.59 4.36
C SER A 73 -5.23 -3.68 5.74
N ARG A 74 -6.46 -3.18 5.86
CA ARG A 74 -7.18 -3.15 7.15
C ARG A 74 -8.62 -3.57 7.03
N THR A 75 -9.22 -3.78 8.20
CA THR A 75 -10.65 -4.00 8.39
C THR A 75 -11.48 -2.77 7.99
N PRO A 76 -12.81 -2.95 7.84
CA PRO A 76 -13.72 -1.89 7.43
C PRO A 76 -13.69 -0.62 8.30
N GLY A 77 -14.21 0.48 7.76
CA GLY A 77 -14.26 1.80 8.40
C GLY A 77 -15.11 2.78 7.60
N ILE A 78 -14.81 4.07 7.73
CA ILE A 78 -15.41 5.12 6.90
C ILE A 78 -14.90 4.98 5.47
N ALA A 79 -15.82 4.83 4.50
CA ALA A 79 -15.53 4.58 3.09
C ALA A 79 -14.86 5.77 2.38
N LEU A 80 -13.59 6.01 2.71
CA LEU A 80 -12.74 7.07 2.20
C LEU A 80 -11.34 6.52 1.91
N ASP A 81 -10.84 6.72 0.69
CA ASP A 81 -9.50 6.28 0.30
C ASP A 81 -8.39 6.91 1.17
N SER A 82 -8.62 8.10 1.72
CA SER A 82 -7.69 8.76 2.63
C SER A 82 -7.49 8.00 3.94
N TRP A 83 -8.46 7.20 4.36
CA TRP A 83 -8.39 6.33 5.54
C TRP A 83 -7.64 5.02 5.29
N SER A 84 -7.38 4.68 4.03
CA SER A 84 -6.46 3.61 3.69
C SER A 84 -5.02 4.02 4.03
N GLN A 85 -4.28 3.05 4.54
CA GLN A 85 -2.85 3.17 4.79
C GLN A 85 -2.09 2.74 3.53
N PRO A 86 -0.82 3.14 3.34
CA PRO A 86 0.03 3.93 4.25
C PRO A 86 -0.39 5.41 4.42
N PHE A 87 -0.02 6.02 5.55
CA PHE A 87 -0.25 7.44 5.85
C PHE A 87 1.02 8.27 5.57
N LEU A 88 0.86 9.34 4.77
CA LEU A 88 1.92 10.29 4.47
C LEU A 88 1.92 11.43 5.50
N ALA A 89 3.08 11.72 6.09
CA ALA A 89 3.26 12.85 7.00
C ALA A 89 3.04 14.19 6.28
N ALA A 90 2.71 15.23 7.04
CA ALA A 90 2.39 16.55 6.50
C ALA A 90 3.55 17.18 5.69
N ASP A 91 4.79 16.89 6.07
CA ASP A 91 5.99 17.35 5.36
C ASP A 91 6.38 16.48 4.15
N GLN A 92 5.62 15.41 3.89
CA GLN A 92 5.79 14.45 2.81
C GLN A 92 7.13 13.69 2.83
N LYS A 93 7.82 13.64 3.98
CA LYS A 93 9.12 12.96 4.11
C LYS A 93 9.01 11.58 4.73
N VAL A 94 7.92 11.30 5.43
CA VAL A 94 7.71 10.04 6.13
C VAL A 94 6.38 9.44 5.69
N VAL A 95 6.40 8.14 5.43
CA VAL A 95 5.20 7.33 5.25
C VAL A 95 5.20 6.21 6.29
N TYR A 96 4.06 5.93 6.91
CA TYR A 96 3.97 4.91 7.96
C TYR A 96 2.68 4.09 7.88
N CYS A 97 2.74 2.90 8.48
CA CYS A 97 1.59 2.03 8.71
C CYS A 97 1.45 1.72 10.21
N ALA A 98 0.24 1.41 10.66
CA ALA A 98 -0.09 1.05 12.03
C ALA A 98 -1.12 -0.08 12.04
N ASN A 99 -0.90 -1.07 12.90
CA ASN A 99 -1.83 -2.18 13.17
C ASN A 99 -2.50 -1.99 14.53
#